data_AF-A0A0A2HRM1-F1
#
_entry.id   AF-A0A0A2HRM1-F1
#
_cell.length_a   1.000
_cell.length_b   1.000
_cell.length_c   1.000
_cell.angle_alpha   90.00
_cell.angle_beta   90.00
_cell.angle_gamma   90.00
#
_symmetry.space_group_name_H-M   'P 1'
#
loop_
_entity.id
_entity.type
_entity.pdbx_description
1 polymer ?
#
loop_
_entity_poly.entity_id
_entity_poly.type
_entity_poly.pdbx_seq_one_letter_code
_entity_poly.pdbx_strand_id
1 'polypeptide(L)' 'MATETVNYYFTFGFNQGYDNGYVKITVPAGPAAYDEARTEMVRRHGTKWGFQYSEADFLPQLDKWPLWEVK' A
#
# COMPACT_ATOMS: atom_id res chain seq x y z
N MET A 1 26.22 3.41 -2.24
CA MET A 1 25.29 4.05 -1.27
C MET A 1 24.09 3.14 -1.16
N ALA A 2 23.73 2.70 0.04
CA ALA A 2 22.47 1.97 0.21
C ALA A 2 21.34 2.96 -0.10
N THR A 3 20.54 2.66 -1.12
CA THR A 3 19.33 3.44 -1.39
C THR A 3 18.37 3.14 -0.26
N GLU A 4 18.10 4.12 0.59
CA GLU A 4 17.06 3.99 1.61
C GLU A 4 15.72 3.68 0.93
N THR A 5 14.90 2.85 1.55
CA THR A 5 13.58 2.46 1.03
C THR A 5 12.48 2.77 2.02
N VAL A 6 11.28 3.05 1.52
CA VAL A 6 10.08 3.29 2.34
C VAL A 6 8.94 2.39 1.88
N ASN A 7 8.07 2.02 2.82
CA ASN A 7 6.88 1.20 2.57
C ASN A 7 5.63 2.08 2.51
N TYR A 8 4.80 1.81 1.50
CA TYR A 8 3.44 2.30 1.41
C TYR A 8 2.48 1.13 1.36
N TYR A 9 1.29 1.35 1.92
CA TYR A 9 0.28 0.33 2.08
C TYR A 9 -1.01 0.78 1.39
N PHE A 10 -1.60 -0.11 0.61
CA PHE A 10 -2.81 0.16 -0.16
C PHE A 10 -3.91 -0.78 0.31
N THR A 11 -5.07 -0.25 0.67
CA THR A 11 -6.22 -1.07 1.08
C THR A 11 -7.21 -1.23 -0.08
N PHE A 12 -8.00 -2.30 -0.04
CA PHE A 12 -9.14 -2.47 -0.93
C PHE A 12 -10.46 -2.24 -0.18
N GLY A 13 -11.40 -1.59 -0.86
CA GLY A 13 -12.78 -1.45 -0.39
C GLY A 13 -13.61 -2.71 -0.64
N PHE A 14 -14.84 -2.71 -0.13
CA PHE A 14 -15.81 -3.78 -0.35
C PHE A 14 -16.16 -3.92 -1.85
N ASN A 15 -16.32 -5.15 -2.34
CA ASN A 15 -16.59 -5.49 -3.75
C ASN A 15 -15.46 -5.11 -4.72
N GLN A 16 -14.22 -4.94 -4.25
CA GLN A 16 -13.06 -4.66 -5.12
C GLN A 16 -12.24 -5.93 -5.45
N GLY A 17 -12.71 -7.11 -5.03
CA GLY A 17 -12.08 -8.40 -5.32
C GLY A 17 -11.06 -8.86 -4.28
N TYR A 18 -10.71 -7.99 -3.33
CA TYR A 18 -9.77 -8.25 -2.25
C TYR A 18 -10.34 -7.68 -0.93
N ASP A 19 -11.53 -8.13 -0.53
CA ASP A 19 -12.20 -7.57 0.64
C ASP A 19 -11.32 -7.72 1.91
N ASN A 20 -11.12 -6.63 2.65
CA ASN A 20 -10.16 -6.51 3.76
C ASN A 20 -8.70 -6.80 3.40
N GLY A 21 -8.37 -6.83 2.11
CA GLY A 21 -7.02 -6.99 1.62
C GLY A 21 -6.23 -5.69 1.69
N TYR A 22 -4.91 -5.82 1.84
CA TYR A 22 -3.96 -4.74 1.62
C TYR A 22 -2.76 -5.19 0.78
N VAL A 23 -2.10 -4.26 0.10
CA VAL A 23 -0.85 -4.47 -0.63
C VAL A 23 0.24 -3.61 -0.01
N LYS A 24 1.41 -4.19 0.22
CA LYS A 24 2.62 -3.47 0.60
C LYS A 24 3.49 -3.20 -0.63
N ILE A 25 3.89 -1.95 -0.81
CA ILE A 25 4.81 -1.54 -1.88
C ILE A 25 6.00 -0.82 -1.27
N THR A 26 7.18 -1.37 -1.54
CA THR A 26 8.47 -0.80 -1.13
C THR A 26 9.11 -0.09 -2.31
N VAL A 27 9.47 1.17 -2.14
CA VAL A 27 10.10 2.04 -3.15
C VAL A 27 11.30 2.78 -2.57
N PRO A 28 12.21 3.32 -3.41
CA PRO A 28 13.25 4.22 -2.94
C PRO A 28 12.67 5.38 -2.14
N ALA A 29 13.32 5.74 -1.04
CA ALA A 29 12.97 6.91 -0.27
C ALA A 29 13.32 8.19 -1.05
N GLY A 30 12.45 9.19 -0.96
CA GLY A 30 12.62 10.46 -1.65
C GLY A 30 11.31 11.20 -1.84
N PRO A 31 11.35 12.42 -2.41
CA PRO A 31 10.16 13.24 -2.62
C PRO A 31 9.14 12.60 -3.58
N ALA A 32 9.59 11.70 -4.46
CA ALA A 32 8.74 11.00 -5.43
C ALA A 32 8.17 9.66 -4.92
N ALA A 33 8.60 9.19 -3.73
CA ALA A 33 8.29 7.84 -3.25
C ALA A 33 6.78 7.55 -3.19
N TYR A 34 5.98 8.54 -2.79
CA TYR A 34 4.53 8.39 -2.71
C TYR A 34 3.90 8.11 -4.10
N ASP A 35 4.31 8.86 -5.12
CA ASP A 35 3.80 8.73 -6.48
C ASP A 35 4.34 7.47 -7.18
N GLU A 36 5.59 7.10 -6.89
CA GLU A 36 6.20 5.85 -7.37
C GLU A 36 5.44 4.63 -6.84
N ALA A 37 5.15 4.61 -5.53
CA ALA A 37 4.38 3.52 -4.94
C ALA A 37 2.95 3.46 -5.52
N ARG A 38 2.32 4.61 -5.73
CA ARG A 38 0.98 4.69 -6.34
C ARG A 38 0.99 4.17 -7.77
N THR A 39 2.01 4.53 -8.55
CA THR A 39 2.18 4.07 -9.92
C THR A 39 2.33 2.55 -9.96
N GLU A 40 3.12 1.98 -9.05
CA GLU A 40 3.31 0.54 -8.95
C GLU A 40 2.02 -0.18 -8.51
N MET A 41 1.23 0.39 -7.60
CA MET A 41 -0.09 -0.16 -7.24
C MET A 41 -1.01 -0.21 -8.45
N VAL A 42 -1.09 0.89 -9.21
CA VAL A 42 -1.92 0.96 -10.42
C VAL A 42 -1.45 -0.03 -11.47
N ARG A 43 -0.14 -0.21 -11.63
CA ARG A 43 0.44 -1.18 -12.56
C ARG A 43 0.07 -2.63 -12.19
N ARG A 44 0.06 -2.98 -10.89
CA ARG A 44 -0.21 -4.34 -10.41
C ARG A 44 -1.70 -4.69 -10.30
N HIS A 45 -2.50 -3.76 -9.78
CA HIS A 45 -3.89 -4.03 -9.37
C HIS A 45 -4.92 -3.09 -10.02
N GLY A 46 -4.48 -2.17 -10.89
CA GLY A 46 -5.34 -1.18 -11.53
C GLY A 46 -5.76 -0.05 -10.59
N THR A 47 -6.82 0.67 -10.95
CA THR A 47 -7.27 1.88 -10.22
C THR A 47 -8.37 1.62 -9.19
N LYS A 48 -8.78 0.35 -9.01
CA LYS A 48 -9.82 -0.04 -8.04
C LYS A 48 -9.19 -0.47 -6.72
N TRP A 49 -8.91 0.51 -5.88
CA TRP A 49 -8.44 0.36 -4.51
C TRP A 49 -8.96 1.55 -3.68
N GLY A 50 -8.84 1.47 -2.35
CA GLY A 50 -9.42 2.43 -1.41
C GLY A 50 -8.48 3.58 -1.07
N PHE A 51 -7.46 3.29 -0.26
CA PHE A 51 -6.57 4.31 0.31
C PHE A 51 -5.11 3.89 0.20
N GLN A 52 -4.23 4.89 0.21
CA GLN A 52 -2.78 4.74 0.28
C GLN A 52 -2.31 5.34 1.61
N TYR A 53 -1.49 4.60 2.35
CA TYR A 53 -1.01 4.96 3.67
C TYR A 53 0.51 4.89 3.76
N SER A 54 1.09 5.74 4.59
CA SER A 54 2.45 5.54 5.08
C SER A 54 2.49 4.34 6.03
N GLU A 55 3.69 3.79 6.29
CA GLU A 55 3.85 2.72 7.27
C GLU A 55 3.36 3.12 8.67
N ALA A 56 3.65 4.34 9.11
CA ALA A 56 3.24 4.84 10.42
C ALA A 56 1.70 4.93 10.56
N ASP A 57 0.99 5.25 9.47
CA ASP A 57 -0.47 5.36 9.47
C ASP A 57 -1.17 4.01 9.29
N PHE A 58 -0.51 3.04 8.64
CA PHE A 58 -1.11 1.75 8.32
C PHE A 58 -0.94 0.70 9.41
N LEU A 59 0.25 0.56 9.98
CA LEU A 59 0.52 -0.50 10.96
C LEU A 59 -0.49 -0.54 12.13
N PRO A 60 -0.92 0.60 12.71
CA PRO A 60 -1.94 0.60 13.76
C PRO A 60 -3.33 0.12 13.31
N GLN A 61 -3.57 -0.03 12.00
CA GLN A 61 -4.83 -0.56 11.47
C GLN A 61 -4.86 -2.09 11.51
N LEU A 62 -3.70 -2.77 11.45
CA LEU A 62 -3.60 -4.23 11.55
C LEU A 62 -4.02 -4.74 12.94
N ASP A 63 -3.85 -3.92 13.98
CA ASP A 63 -4.32 -4.25 15.33
C ASP A 63 -5.83 -4.06 15.50
N LYS A 64 -6.45 -3.23 14.65
CA LYS A 64 -7.87 -2.86 14.75
C LYS A 64 -8.77 -3.70 13.86
N TRP A 65 -8.24 -4.15 12.72
CA TRP A 65 -9.00 -4.79 11.67
C TRP A 65 -8.27 -6.06 11.19
N PRO A 66 -9.00 -7.15 10.90
CA PRO A 66 -8.41 -8.39 10.41
C PRO A 66 -8.05 -8.28 8.92
N LEU A 67 -7.11 -7.39 8.60
CA LEU A 67 -6.64 -7.18 7.23
C LEU A 67 -5.64 -8.28 6.84
N TRP A 68 -5.61 -8.63 5.56
CA TRP A 68 -4.69 -9.65 5.03
C TRP A 68 -3.91 -9.14 3.83
N GLU A 69 -2.66 -9.59 3.70
CA GLU A 69 -1.80 -9.15 2.60
C GLU A 69 -2.14 -9.87 1.30
N VAL A 70 -2.49 -9.10 0.28
CA VAL A 70 -2.68 -9.57 -1.10
C VAL A 70 -1.30 -9.77 -1.72
N LYS A 71 -1.02 -11.01 -2.14
CA LYS A 71 0.26 -11.43 -2.74
C LYS A 71 0.22 -11.42 -4.26
#